data_AF-A0A7I7WU32-F1
#
_entry.id   AF-A0A7I7WU32-F1
#
_cell.length_a   1.000
_cell.length_b   1.000
_cell.length_c   1.000
_cell.angle_alpha   90.00
_cell.angle_beta   90.00
_cell.angle_gamma   90.00
#
_symmetry.space_group_name_H-M   'P 1'
#
loop_
_entity.id
_entity.type
_entity.pdbx_description
1 polymer ?
#
loop_
_entity_poly.entity_id
_entity_poly.type
_entity_poly.pdbx_seq_one_letter_code
_entity_poly.pdbx_strand_id
1 'polypeptide(L)'
;MSAVEDIQKAAERVKAEGKSKPRVARHPVNQPMIDHWLDAMGDTNPIYVDEAAAKAAGHPGTVAPPAMIQVWTMMGLGGNRADDDPLGKILGLFDDAGYIGVVATNCEQTYHRYLRPGEQVSVAAELTDVVGPKRTALGEGFFITQRISWQVGDEDVAEMMWRIMKFRPADQDAATGAVPDDLDADSMMRPASSRDTKFFWDGVNAHELRIQKRGDGTLQHPPVPALWQDKELETDHVVASGKGTVFSFVVHHAPKVPGRTLPFVIALVELEEGVRMLGELRNVDPAEVEIGLPVRAMYIDFPEGDSGPAWTNYAWEPAK
;
A
#
# COMPACT_ATOMS: atom_id res chain seq x y z
N MET A 1 8.67 3.95 29.01
CA MET A 1 8.81 5.03 28.00
C MET A 1 7.92 4.66 26.84
N SER A 2 7.26 5.62 26.22
CA SER A 2 6.40 5.33 25.06
C SER A 2 7.27 5.05 23.84
N ALA A 3 6.81 4.21 22.90
CA ALA A 3 7.55 3.91 21.67
C ALA A 3 7.94 5.18 20.87
N VAL A 4 7.13 6.24 20.97
CA VAL A 4 7.40 7.56 20.37
C VAL A 4 8.63 8.23 21.00
N GLU A 5 8.77 8.20 22.33
CA GLU A 5 9.92 8.77 23.04
C GLU A 5 11.21 8.03 22.68
N ASP A 6 11.14 6.71 22.54
CA ASP A 6 12.30 5.88 22.20
C ASP A 6 12.77 6.14 20.75
N ILE A 7 11.83 6.28 19.81
CA ILE A 7 12.12 6.70 18.43
C ILE A 7 12.79 8.07 18.39
N GLN A 8 12.26 9.06 19.11
CA GLN A 8 12.83 10.42 19.12
C GLN A 8 14.24 10.44 19.73
N LYS A 9 14.46 9.73 20.84
CA LYS A 9 15.80 9.63 21.44
C LYS A 9 16.80 8.94 20.52
N ALA A 10 16.38 7.88 19.83
CA ALA A 10 17.24 7.20 18.87
C ALA A 10 17.59 8.09 17.67
N ALA A 11 16.61 8.84 17.16
CA ALA A 11 16.82 9.80 16.08
C ALA A 11 17.84 10.88 16.47
N GLU A 12 17.71 11.49 17.66
CA GLU A 12 18.67 12.48 18.14
C GLU A 12 20.07 11.91 18.34
N ARG A 13 20.18 10.66 18.83
CA ARG A 13 21.48 9.98 18.94
C ARG A 13 22.13 9.78 17.57
N VAL A 14 21.39 9.24 16.60
CA VAL A 14 21.90 8.99 15.24
C VAL A 14 22.26 10.30 14.53
N LYS A 15 21.48 11.35 14.72
CA LYS A 15 21.79 12.70 14.23
C LYS A 15 23.11 13.24 14.81
N ALA A 16 23.36 13.00 16.11
CA ALA A 16 24.61 13.40 16.75
C ALA A 16 25.84 12.61 16.29
N GLU A 17 25.66 11.38 15.77
CA GLU A 17 26.74 10.59 15.16
C GLU A 17 27.20 11.16 13.81
N GLY A 18 26.35 11.97 13.17
CA GLY A 18 26.66 12.69 11.93
C GLY A 18 26.65 11.80 10.68
N LYS A 19 27.49 12.18 9.72
CA LYS A 19 27.55 11.60 8.38
C LYS A 19 28.18 10.20 8.41
N SER A 20 27.58 9.26 7.68
CA SER A 20 28.15 7.91 7.48
C SER A 20 29.51 7.97 6.79
N LYS A 21 30.31 6.91 6.91
CA LYS A 21 31.54 6.79 6.13
C LYS A 21 31.20 6.76 4.62
N PRO A 22 32.03 7.39 3.76
CA PRO A 22 31.84 7.30 2.32
C PRO A 22 31.89 5.86 1.82
N ARG A 23 30.82 5.42 1.17
CA ARG A 23 30.74 4.12 0.50
C ARG A 23 30.94 4.28 -0.99
N VAL A 24 31.94 3.59 -1.52
CA VAL A 24 32.28 3.63 -2.94
C VAL A 24 31.22 2.89 -3.76
N ALA A 25 30.82 3.48 -4.89
CA ALA A 25 29.94 2.88 -5.88
C ALA A 25 30.51 1.54 -6.39
N ARG A 26 29.64 0.56 -6.65
CA ARG A 26 30.07 -0.78 -7.10
C ARG A 26 30.89 -0.75 -8.39
N HIS A 27 30.54 0.18 -9.28
CA HIS A 27 31.24 0.43 -10.53
C HIS A 27 31.49 1.93 -10.68
N PRO A 28 32.57 2.33 -11.37
CA PRO A 28 32.67 3.69 -11.89
C PRO A 28 31.48 4.01 -12.79
N VAL A 29 31.24 5.30 -13.02
CA VAL A 29 30.32 5.74 -14.07
C VAL A 29 30.72 5.07 -15.38
N ASN A 30 29.79 4.43 -16.07
CA ASN A 30 30.12 3.62 -17.25
C ASN A 30 29.03 3.66 -18.30
N GLN A 31 29.44 3.60 -19.57
CA GLN A 31 28.54 3.68 -20.71
C GLN A 31 27.49 2.56 -20.75
N PRO A 32 27.81 1.27 -20.49
CA PRO A 32 26.80 0.21 -20.54
C PRO A 32 25.60 0.44 -19.60
N MET A 33 25.84 0.95 -18.40
CA MET A 33 24.74 1.30 -17.48
C MET A 33 23.97 2.55 -17.92
N ILE A 34 24.65 3.52 -18.54
CA ILE A 34 24.01 4.70 -19.14
C ILE A 34 23.06 4.24 -20.27
N ASP A 35 23.53 3.42 -21.19
CA ASP A 35 22.76 2.94 -22.34
C ASP A 35 21.47 2.22 -21.88
N HIS A 36 21.58 1.28 -20.93
CA HIS A 36 20.42 0.59 -20.38
C HIS A 36 19.43 1.51 -19.66
N TRP A 37 19.93 2.54 -18.98
CA TRP A 37 19.08 3.51 -18.31
C TRP A 37 18.35 4.40 -19.33
N LEU A 38 19.03 4.84 -20.38
CA LEU A 38 18.43 5.64 -21.46
C LEU A 38 17.35 4.85 -22.20
N ASP A 39 17.61 3.59 -22.54
CA ASP A 39 16.63 2.69 -23.17
C ASP A 39 15.36 2.53 -22.31
N ALA A 40 15.54 2.33 -20.99
CA ALA A 40 14.43 2.16 -20.07
C ALA A 40 13.63 3.46 -19.84
N MET A 41 14.30 4.61 -19.83
CA MET A 41 13.68 5.91 -19.62
C MET A 41 13.13 6.54 -20.91
N GLY A 42 13.55 6.07 -22.08
CA GLY A 42 13.24 6.66 -23.37
C GLY A 42 13.90 8.03 -23.60
N ASP A 43 14.99 8.34 -22.91
CA ASP A 43 15.72 9.60 -23.06
C ASP A 43 16.72 9.49 -24.23
N THR A 44 16.46 10.24 -25.30
CA THR A 44 17.26 10.22 -26.53
C THR A 44 18.25 11.39 -26.63
N ASN A 45 18.57 12.06 -25.52
CA ASN A 45 19.50 13.19 -25.55
C ASN A 45 20.91 12.74 -25.98
N PRO A 46 21.46 13.26 -27.10
CA PRO A 46 22.67 12.72 -27.70
C PRO A 46 23.94 12.97 -26.87
N ILE A 47 23.95 13.92 -25.92
CA ILE A 47 25.14 14.24 -25.11
C ILE A 47 25.60 13.06 -24.24
N TYR A 48 24.73 12.07 -24.03
CA TYR A 48 25.01 10.89 -23.22
C TYR A 48 25.66 9.73 -23.99
N VAL A 49 25.57 9.73 -25.33
CA VAL A 49 25.99 8.61 -26.18
C VAL A 49 26.89 9.03 -27.35
N ASP A 50 26.86 10.31 -27.75
CA ASP A 50 27.64 10.84 -28.87
C ASP A 50 28.63 11.90 -28.38
N GLU A 51 29.92 11.64 -28.58
CA GLU A 51 31.00 12.49 -28.11
C GLU A 51 31.03 13.85 -28.81
N ALA A 52 30.68 13.91 -30.10
CA ALA A 52 30.65 15.15 -30.87
C ALA A 52 29.51 16.06 -30.41
N ALA A 53 28.34 15.50 -30.15
CA ALA A 53 27.19 16.20 -29.60
C ALA A 53 27.47 16.73 -28.19
N ALA A 54 28.08 15.91 -27.32
CA ALA A 54 28.45 16.33 -25.97
C ALA A 54 29.47 17.49 -26.00
N LYS A 55 30.48 17.42 -26.87
CA LYS A 55 31.45 18.51 -27.09
C LYS A 55 30.80 19.77 -27.66
N ALA A 56 29.88 19.63 -28.61
CA ALA A 56 29.11 20.76 -29.15
C ALA A 56 28.24 21.44 -28.08
N ALA A 57 27.77 20.68 -27.09
CA ALA A 57 27.05 21.18 -25.92
C ALA A 57 27.96 21.76 -24.81
N GLY A 58 29.29 21.77 -25.01
CA GLY A 58 30.26 22.35 -24.08
C GLY A 58 30.81 21.37 -23.04
N HIS A 59 30.55 20.07 -23.16
CA HIS A 59 31.13 19.05 -22.29
C HIS A 59 32.50 18.57 -22.84
N PRO A 60 33.40 18.06 -21.99
CA PRO A 60 34.69 17.51 -22.45
C PRO A 60 34.59 16.24 -23.31
N GLY A 61 33.46 15.53 -23.23
CA GLY A 61 33.14 14.26 -23.87
C GLY A 61 31.74 13.82 -23.41
N THR A 62 31.38 12.55 -23.62
CA THR A 62 30.10 12.03 -23.13
C THR A 62 29.99 12.16 -21.62
N VAL A 63 28.77 12.41 -21.15
CA VAL A 63 28.44 12.61 -19.75
C VAL A 63 27.33 11.67 -19.30
N ALA A 64 27.26 11.37 -18.02
CA ALA A 64 26.13 10.64 -17.46
C ALA A 64 24.92 11.56 -17.28
N PRO A 65 23.69 11.07 -17.50
CA PRO A 65 22.48 11.77 -17.09
C PRO A 65 22.55 12.12 -15.59
N PRO A 66 22.31 13.39 -15.18
CA PRO A 66 22.42 13.79 -13.79
C PRO A 66 21.54 12.96 -12.84
N ALA A 67 20.34 12.58 -13.30
CA ALA A 67 19.37 11.77 -12.57
C ALA A 67 19.87 10.34 -12.27
N MET A 68 20.96 9.88 -12.89
CA MET A 68 21.59 8.59 -12.56
C MET A 68 22.45 8.62 -11.29
N ILE A 69 22.66 9.78 -10.65
CA ILE A 69 23.59 9.90 -9.51
C ILE A 69 23.38 8.84 -8.43
N GLN A 70 22.11 8.59 -8.07
CA GLN A 70 21.76 7.60 -7.06
C GLN A 70 21.97 6.17 -7.56
N VAL A 71 21.75 5.91 -8.85
CA VAL A 71 21.86 4.58 -9.49
C VAL A 71 23.24 3.97 -9.28
N TRP A 72 24.30 4.77 -9.40
CA TRP A 72 25.69 4.32 -9.22
C TRP A 72 25.95 3.73 -7.83
N THR A 73 25.21 4.20 -6.83
CA THR A 73 25.41 3.84 -5.43
C THR A 73 24.29 2.98 -4.87
N MET A 74 23.36 2.53 -5.70
CA MET A 74 22.37 1.53 -5.29
C MET A 74 23.07 0.26 -4.79
N MET A 75 22.48 -0.37 -3.77
CA MET A 75 23.05 -1.59 -3.16
C MET A 75 23.01 -2.79 -4.13
N GLY A 76 22.06 -2.78 -5.08
CA GLY A 76 21.82 -3.90 -5.97
C GLY A 76 21.05 -5.04 -5.29
N LEU A 77 20.82 -6.12 -6.04
CA LEU A 77 20.08 -7.28 -5.55
C LEU A 77 20.83 -7.98 -4.41
N GLY A 78 20.18 -8.12 -3.25
CA GLY A 78 20.75 -8.76 -2.06
C GLY A 78 21.83 -7.95 -1.33
N GLY A 79 22.03 -6.68 -1.69
CA GLY A 79 22.99 -5.82 -0.99
C GLY A 79 22.49 -5.41 0.40
N ASN A 80 23.39 -5.48 1.39
CA ASN A 80 23.09 -5.08 2.77
C ASN A 80 23.51 -3.62 3.02
N ARG A 81 22.76 -2.92 3.89
CA ARG A 81 23.17 -1.60 4.39
C ARG A 81 24.41 -1.74 5.27
N ALA A 82 25.24 -0.69 5.28
CA ALA A 82 26.39 -0.64 6.18
C ALA A 82 25.90 -0.38 7.62
N ASP A 83 26.65 -0.88 8.61
CA ASP A 83 26.30 -0.74 10.03
C ASP A 83 26.23 0.73 10.49
N ASP A 84 26.93 1.62 9.79
CA ASP A 84 26.94 3.05 10.07
C ASP A 84 25.90 3.86 9.28
N ASP A 85 25.06 3.19 8.47
CA ASP A 85 23.95 3.83 7.74
C ASP A 85 22.92 4.41 8.73
N PRO A 86 22.72 5.74 8.76
CA PRO A 86 21.81 6.39 9.69
C PRO A 86 20.36 5.88 9.58
N LEU A 87 19.91 5.51 8.37
CA LEU A 87 18.56 5.01 8.18
C LEU A 87 18.42 3.59 8.74
N GLY A 88 19.42 2.73 8.47
CA GLY A 88 19.44 1.35 8.95
C GLY A 88 19.34 1.27 10.48
N LYS A 89 20.00 2.20 11.19
CA LYS A 89 20.01 2.27 12.66
C LYS A 89 18.64 2.58 13.29
N ILE A 90 17.75 3.25 12.56
CA ILE A 90 16.44 3.69 13.10
C ILE A 90 15.26 2.92 12.50
N LEU A 91 15.41 2.30 11.32
CA LEU A 91 14.32 1.59 10.65
C LEU A 91 13.70 0.48 11.50
N GLY A 92 14.53 -0.35 12.15
CA GLY A 92 14.04 -1.43 13.02
C GLY A 92 13.16 -0.92 14.17
N LEU A 93 13.48 0.25 14.73
CA LEU A 93 12.68 0.86 15.80
C LEU A 93 11.29 1.29 15.31
N PHE A 94 11.19 1.75 14.06
CA PHE A 94 9.90 2.06 13.45
C PHE A 94 9.09 0.80 13.19
N ASP A 95 9.72 -0.23 12.64
CA ASP A 95 9.08 -1.52 12.34
C ASP A 95 8.56 -2.19 13.62
N ASP A 96 9.39 -2.27 14.66
CA ASP A 96 9.03 -2.83 15.97
C ASP A 96 7.87 -2.06 16.65
N ALA A 97 7.75 -0.76 16.37
CA ALA A 97 6.67 0.10 16.85
C ALA A 97 5.41 0.10 15.95
N GLY A 98 5.38 -0.77 14.93
CA GLY A 98 4.26 -0.99 14.01
C GLY A 98 4.25 -0.08 12.78
N TYR A 99 5.19 0.85 12.63
CA TYR A 99 5.29 1.74 11.46
C TYR A 99 5.96 1.04 10.27
N ILE A 100 5.39 -0.09 9.85
CA ILE A 100 5.96 -0.98 8.82
C ILE A 100 5.89 -0.38 7.41
N GLY A 101 4.86 0.43 7.13
CA GLY A 101 4.70 1.10 5.84
C GLY A 101 5.83 2.08 5.58
N VAL A 102 6.29 2.17 4.33
CA VAL A 102 7.31 3.13 3.90
C VAL A 102 6.94 3.72 2.56
N VAL A 103 7.02 5.04 2.45
CA VAL A 103 6.84 5.75 1.18
C VAL A 103 7.80 6.92 1.10
N ALA A 104 8.41 7.14 -0.07
CA ALA A 104 9.17 8.35 -0.32
C ALA A 104 8.19 9.49 -0.62
N THR A 105 8.33 10.62 0.09
CA THR A 105 7.41 11.76 -0.07
C THR A 105 8.05 12.91 -0.83
N ASN A 106 9.36 13.14 -0.67
CA ASN A 106 10.08 14.21 -1.35
C ASN A 106 11.48 13.72 -1.75
N CYS A 107 11.93 14.18 -2.92
CA CYS A 107 13.28 13.97 -3.42
C CYS A 107 13.73 15.26 -4.12
N GLU A 108 14.70 15.95 -3.54
CA GLU A 108 15.30 17.16 -4.10
C GLU A 108 16.76 16.88 -4.36
N GLN A 109 17.17 16.84 -5.63
CA GLN A 109 18.56 16.60 -6.03
C GLN A 109 19.19 17.88 -6.59
N THR A 110 20.39 18.22 -6.12
CA THR A 110 21.23 19.28 -6.66
C THR A 110 22.43 18.63 -7.33
N TYR A 111 22.68 18.99 -8.60
CA TYR A 111 23.83 18.51 -9.35
C TYR A 111 24.84 19.64 -9.52
N HIS A 112 26.03 19.52 -8.92
CA HIS A 112 27.05 20.56 -9.01
C HIS A 112 27.75 20.54 -10.37
N ARG A 113 27.87 19.36 -10.99
CA ARG A 113 28.32 19.18 -12.38
C ARG A 113 27.85 17.85 -12.96
N TYR A 114 28.01 17.70 -14.27
CA TYR A 114 27.87 16.40 -14.95
C TYR A 114 29.05 15.47 -14.59
N LEU A 115 28.74 14.18 -14.50
CA LEU A 115 29.75 13.12 -14.34
C LEU A 115 30.19 12.57 -15.68
N ARG A 116 31.40 12.04 -15.75
CA ARG A 116 31.97 11.40 -16.95
C ARG A 116 32.17 9.91 -16.75
N PRO A 117 32.02 9.09 -17.81
CA PRO A 117 32.47 7.70 -17.76
C PRO A 117 33.91 7.57 -17.26
N GLY A 118 34.12 6.63 -16.34
CA GLY A 118 35.39 6.40 -15.64
C GLY A 118 35.50 7.05 -14.26
N GLU A 119 34.66 8.04 -13.93
CA GLU A 119 34.69 8.67 -12.60
C GLU A 119 34.15 7.71 -11.53
N GLN A 120 34.86 7.61 -10.39
CA GLN A 120 34.48 6.77 -9.27
C GLN A 120 33.71 7.58 -8.24
N VAL A 121 32.42 7.29 -8.11
CA VAL A 121 31.52 7.95 -7.15
C VAL A 121 31.61 7.26 -5.78
N SER A 122 31.52 8.03 -4.71
CA SER A 122 31.21 7.57 -3.36
C SER A 122 29.96 8.29 -2.84
N VAL A 123 29.24 7.66 -1.90
CA VAL A 123 28.06 8.24 -1.24
C VAL A 123 28.21 8.20 0.26
N ALA A 124 27.69 9.22 0.92
CA ALA A 124 27.48 9.21 2.35
C ALA A 124 26.16 9.91 2.70
N ALA A 125 25.54 9.46 3.78
CA ALA A 125 24.23 9.89 4.22
C ALA A 125 24.29 10.42 5.65
N GLU A 126 23.42 11.37 5.96
CA GLU A 126 23.24 11.96 7.28
C GLU A 126 21.74 12.06 7.58
N LEU A 127 21.35 11.72 8.80
CA LEU A 127 19.99 11.95 9.28
C LEU A 127 19.85 13.40 9.74
N THR A 128 18.99 14.18 9.07
CA THR A 128 18.85 15.61 9.40
C THR A 128 17.67 15.88 10.33
N ASP A 129 16.55 15.18 10.13
CA ASP A 129 15.32 15.46 10.87
C ASP A 129 14.39 14.24 10.94
N VAL A 130 13.67 14.10 12.07
CA VAL A 130 12.64 13.08 12.28
C VAL A 130 11.44 13.73 12.96
N VAL A 131 10.32 13.85 12.24
CA VAL A 131 9.13 14.58 12.70
C VAL A 131 7.93 13.67 12.76
N GLY A 132 7.34 13.53 13.95
CA GLY A 132 6.11 12.78 14.16
C GLY A 132 5.80 12.55 15.65
N PRO A 133 4.70 11.82 15.94
CA PRO A 133 3.77 11.25 14.97
C PRO A 133 2.89 12.33 14.30
N LYS A 134 2.50 12.09 13.04
CA LYS A 134 1.56 12.91 12.27
C LYS A 134 0.49 12.00 11.67
N ARG A 135 -0.77 12.46 11.69
CA ARG A 135 -1.86 11.76 11.00
C ARG A 135 -1.88 12.15 9.52
N THR A 136 -1.84 11.15 8.64
CA THR A 136 -1.81 11.33 7.19
C THR A 136 -2.91 10.50 6.52
N ALA A 137 -3.08 10.63 5.21
CA ALA A 137 -4.02 9.80 4.44
C ALA A 137 -3.63 8.30 4.44
N LEU A 138 -2.35 7.99 4.57
CA LEU A 138 -1.85 6.61 4.61
C LEU A 138 -1.83 6.03 6.04
N GLY A 139 -2.21 6.83 7.05
CA GLY A 139 -2.23 6.47 8.47
C GLY A 139 -1.33 7.35 9.34
N GLU A 140 -1.16 6.98 10.61
CA GLU A 140 -0.24 7.65 11.54
C GLU A 140 1.21 7.32 11.18
N GLY A 141 2.08 8.32 11.10
CA GLY A 141 3.47 8.10 10.72
C GLY A 141 4.44 9.19 11.14
N PHE A 142 5.71 8.91 10.87
CA PHE A 142 6.85 9.80 11.07
C PHE A 142 7.51 10.11 9.74
N PHE A 143 7.87 11.37 9.55
CA PHE A 143 8.66 11.80 8.43
C PHE A 143 10.13 11.79 8.82
N ILE A 144 10.95 11.16 7.99
CA ILE A 144 12.39 11.02 8.18
C ILE A 144 13.07 11.71 7.00
N THR A 145 13.91 12.68 7.30
CA THR A 145 14.65 13.46 6.30
C THR A 145 16.13 13.13 6.40
N GLN A 146 16.74 12.84 5.25
CA GLN A 146 18.16 12.59 5.11
C GLN A 146 18.79 13.57 4.12
N ARG A 147 20.03 13.94 4.39
CA ARG A 147 20.91 14.55 3.41
C ARG A 147 21.86 13.49 2.89
N ILE A 148 21.86 13.30 1.59
CA ILE A 148 22.78 12.41 0.88
C ILE A 148 23.73 13.27 0.06
N SER A 149 25.00 12.91 0.05
CA SER A 149 26.03 13.60 -0.73
C SER A 149 26.85 12.58 -1.50
N TRP A 150 27.17 12.93 -2.73
CA TRP A 150 28.02 12.13 -3.60
C TRP A 150 29.30 12.88 -3.92
N GLN A 151 30.40 12.14 -3.90
CA GLN A 151 31.74 12.68 -4.13
C GLN A 151 32.49 11.91 -5.21
N VAL A 152 33.39 12.59 -5.92
CA VAL A 152 34.44 11.98 -6.74
C VAL A 152 35.78 12.44 -6.16
N GLY A 153 36.51 11.52 -5.53
CA GLY A 153 37.62 11.93 -4.65
C GLY A 153 37.08 12.77 -3.49
N ASP A 154 37.60 14.00 -3.35
CA ASP A 154 37.19 14.97 -2.32
C ASP A 154 36.23 16.05 -2.85
N GLU A 155 35.79 15.96 -4.11
CA GLU A 155 34.88 16.92 -4.75
C GLU A 155 33.43 16.49 -4.56
N ASP A 156 32.58 17.35 -3.96
CA ASP A 156 31.13 17.19 -3.95
C ASP A 156 30.56 17.39 -5.36
N VAL A 157 29.98 16.34 -5.94
CA VAL A 157 29.44 16.36 -7.31
C VAL A 157 27.92 16.48 -7.34
N ALA A 158 27.25 16.04 -6.28
CA ALA A 158 25.80 16.15 -6.13
C ALA A 158 25.38 15.96 -4.67
N GLU A 159 24.19 16.44 -4.35
CA GLU A 159 23.54 16.22 -3.06
C GLU A 159 22.04 15.97 -3.25
N MET A 160 21.42 15.35 -2.24
CA MET A 160 20.00 15.06 -2.23
C MET A 160 19.42 15.27 -0.83
N MET A 161 18.35 16.05 -0.74
CA MET A 161 17.45 16.03 0.40
C MET A 161 16.35 15.01 0.10
N TRP A 162 16.36 13.91 0.85
CA TRP A 162 15.42 12.81 0.67
C TRP A 162 14.54 12.69 1.90
N ARG A 163 13.24 12.68 1.68
CA ARG A 163 12.24 12.54 2.74
C ARG A 163 11.40 11.30 2.50
N ILE A 164 11.36 10.45 3.50
CA ILE A 164 10.44 9.31 3.55
C ILE A 164 9.45 9.49 4.70
N MET A 165 8.35 8.74 4.62
CA MET A 165 7.43 8.55 5.71
C MET A 165 7.40 7.08 6.08
N LYS A 166 7.66 6.77 7.35
CA LYS A 166 7.34 5.48 7.98
C LYS A 166 5.97 5.61 8.63
N PHE A 167 5.03 4.75 8.30
CA PHE A 167 3.64 4.88 8.74
C PHE A 167 3.04 3.52 9.10
N ARG A 168 2.05 3.55 9.99
CA ARG A 168 1.12 2.44 10.18
C ARG A 168 0.10 2.51 9.04
N PRO A 169 0.02 1.52 8.14
CA PRO A 169 -0.95 1.55 7.05
C PRO A 169 -2.36 1.78 7.58
N ALA A 170 -3.11 2.68 6.97
CA ALA A 170 -4.47 3.02 7.37
C ALA A 170 -5.39 1.79 7.44
N ASP A 171 -5.14 0.77 6.62
CA ASP A 171 -5.89 -0.50 6.62
C ASP A 171 -5.59 -1.38 7.85
N GLN A 172 -4.59 -1.04 8.67
CA GLN A 172 -4.44 -1.63 10.01
C GLN A 172 -5.32 -0.95 11.06
N ASP A 173 -5.63 0.34 10.89
CA ASP A 173 -6.58 1.06 11.76
C ASP A 173 -8.03 0.95 11.24
N ALA A 174 -8.21 0.68 9.94
CA ALA A 174 -9.46 0.32 9.29
C ALA A 174 -9.53 -1.20 9.10
N ALA A 175 -9.73 -1.91 10.21
CA ALA A 175 -10.06 -3.33 10.25
C ALA A 175 -9.02 -4.27 9.58
N THR A 176 -7.95 -4.60 10.30
CA THR A 176 -7.53 -6.01 10.34
C THR A 176 -8.64 -6.81 11.02
N GLY A 177 -9.71 -7.10 10.28
CA GLY A 177 -10.28 -8.42 10.40
C GLY A 177 -9.25 -9.37 9.81
N ALA A 178 -8.26 -9.79 10.61
CA ALA A 178 -7.72 -11.13 10.38
C ALA A 178 -8.93 -12.04 10.16
N VAL A 179 -8.89 -12.93 9.15
CA VAL A 179 -9.97 -13.89 8.93
C VAL A 179 -10.36 -14.42 10.31
N PRO A 180 -11.59 -14.12 10.79
CA PRO A 180 -11.93 -14.36 12.18
C PRO A 180 -11.62 -15.81 12.58
N ASP A 181 -11.12 -16.04 13.79
CA ASP A 181 -10.61 -17.37 14.22
C ASP A 181 -11.66 -18.50 14.10
N ASP A 182 -12.95 -18.16 14.01
CA ASP A 182 -14.06 -19.08 13.79
C ASP A 182 -14.27 -19.46 12.31
N LEU A 183 -13.53 -18.84 11.39
CA LEU A 183 -13.51 -19.09 9.95
C LEU A 183 -12.17 -19.70 9.52
N ASP A 184 -12.24 -20.76 8.72
CA ASP A 184 -11.06 -21.37 8.07
C ASP A 184 -11.07 -21.03 6.58
N ALA A 185 -10.17 -20.12 6.18
CA ALA A 185 -10.07 -19.58 4.83
C ALA A 185 -9.91 -20.66 3.75
N ASP A 186 -9.17 -21.74 4.04
CA ASP A 186 -8.89 -22.79 3.06
C ASP A 186 -10.07 -23.75 2.84
N SER A 187 -10.96 -23.83 3.81
CA SER A 187 -12.19 -24.63 3.73
C SER A 187 -13.42 -23.83 3.27
N MET A 188 -13.30 -22.51 3.14
CA MET A 188 -14.40 -21.62 2.75
C MET A 188 -14.67 -21.69 1.25
N MET A 189 -15.95 -21.83 0.89
CA MET A 189 -16.35 -21.71 -0.51
C MET A 189 -16.38 -20.24 -0.92
N ARG A 190 -15.49 -19.87 -1.85
CA ARG A 190 -15.47 -18.55 -2.48
C ARG A 190 -16.75 -18.32 -3.30
N PRO A 191 -17.42 -17.15 -3.15
CA PRO A 191 -18.53 -16.79 -4.01
C PRO A 191 -18.10 -16.70 -5.47
N ALA A 192 -18.89 -17.30 -6.36
CA ALA A 192 -18.65 -17.21 -7.80
C ALA A 192 -19.17 -15.86 -8.33
N SER A 193 -18.26 -15.07 -8.91
CA SER A 193 -18.64 -13.87 -9.64
C SER A 193 -19.10 -14.24 -11.04
N SER A 194 -20.33 -13.85 -11.39
CA SER A 194 -20.86 -13.96 -12.75
C SER A 194 -20.91 -12.58 -13.40
N ARG A 195 -21.12 -12.51 -14.72
CA ARG A 195 -21.29 -11.23 -15.42
C ARG A 195 -22.34 -10.33 -14.76
N ASP A 196 -23.48 -10.90 -14.36
CA ASP A 196 -24.60 -10.15 -13.80
C ASP A 196 -24.38 -9.72 -12.33
N THR A 197 -23.45 -10.36 -11.63
CA THR A 197 -23.11 -10.05 -10.23
C THR A 197 -21.73 -9.40 -10.10
N LYS A 198 -21.02 -9.17 -11.21
CA LYS A 198 -19.67 -8.61 -11.21
C LYS A 198 -19.62 -7.24 -10.52
N PHE A 199 -20.55 -6.34 -10.85
CA PHE A 199 -20.61 -5.00 -10.25
C PHE A 199 -20.72 -5.08 -8.70
N PHE A 200 -21.47 -6.07 -8.19
CA PHE A 200 -21.67 -6.30 -6.77
C PHE A 200 -20.39 -6.81 -6.11
N TRP A 201 -19.78 -7.86 -6.65
CA TRP A 201 -18.56 -8.44 -6.09
C TRP A 201 -17.35 -7.50 -6.20
N ASP A 202 -17.25 -6.72 -7.28
CA ASP A 202 -16.25 -5.65 -7.39
C ASP A 202 -16.46 -4.57 -6.32
N GLY A 203 -17.72 -4.28 -5.97
CA GLY A 203 -18.05 -3.42 -4.84
C GLY A 203 -17.61 -4.01 -3.52
N VAL A 204 -17.95 -5.28 -3.24
CA VAL A 204 -17.56 -5.97 -2.01
C VAL A 204 -16.03 -5.99 -1.84
N ASN A 205 -15.26 -6.25 -2.92
CA ASN A 205 -13.80 -6.17 -2.90
C ASN A 205 -13.26 -4.75 -2.66
N ALA A 206 -14.03 -3.71 -3.02
CA ALA A 206 -13.73 -2.31 -2.74
C ALA A 206 -14.34 -1.83 -1.40
N HIS A 207 -14.88 -2.73 -0.58
CA HIS A 207 -15.59 -2.46 0.67
C HIS A 207 -16.81 -1.52 0.49
N GLU A 208 -17.49 -1.66 -0.65
CA GLU A 208 -18.69 -0.93 -1.02
C GLU A 208 -19.87 -1.89 -1.27
N LEU A 209 -21.01 -1.63 -0.62
CA LEU A 209 -22.21 -2.43 -0.84
C LEU A 209 -23.03 -1.84 -2.01
N ARG A 210 -22.85 -2.39 -3.21
CA ARG A 210 -23.51 -1.88 -4.43
C ARG A 210 -24.85 -2.57 -4.68
N ILE A 211 -25.93 -1.82 -4.80
CA ILE A 211 -27.28 -2.34 -5.08
C ILE A 211 -27.64 -2.08 -6.54
N GLN A 212 -28.18 -3.08 -7.24
CA GLN A 212 -28.62 -2.94 -8.63
C GLN A 212 -29.70 -1.85 -8.72
N LYS A 213 -29.51 -0.90 -9.64
CA LYS A 213 -30.49 0.12 -9.98
C LYS A 213 -31.10 -0.19 -11.34
N ARG A 214 -32.42 -0.24 -11.40
CA ARG A 214 -33.16 -0.44 -12.65
C ARG A 214 -33.34 0.88 -13.40
N GLY A 215 -33.66 0.80 -14.69
CA GLY A 215 -33.86 1.99 -15.54
C GLY A 215 -35.00 2.91 -15.10
N ASP A 216 -35.94 2.42 -14.30
CA ASP A 216 -37.02 3.21 -13.67
C ASP A 216 -36.60 3.87 -12.35
N GLY A 217 -35.34 3.68 -11.92
CA GLY A 217 -34.79 4.20 -10.67
C GLY A 217 -35.04 3.31 -9.44
N THR A 218 -35.77 2.20 -9.58
CA THR A 218 -35.99 1.26 -8.46
C THR A 218 -34.73 0.46 -8.14
N LEU A 219 -34.60 0.09 -6.87
CA LEU A 219 -33.47 -0.69 -6.37
C LEU A 219 -33.84 -2.17 -6.24
N GLN A 220 -32.90 -3.05 -6.52
CA GLN A 220 -33.12 -4.50 -6.56
C GLN A 220 -31.98 -5.26 -5.89
N HIS A 221 -32.37 -6.21 -5.03
CA HIS A 221 -31.51 -7.27 -4.53
C HIS A 221 -32.34 -8.56 -4.34
N PRO A 222 -31.83 -9.77 -4.66
CA PRO A 222 -30.54 -10.04 -5.33
C PRO A 222 -30.51 -9.50 -6.77
N PRO A 223 -29.32 -9.31 -7.36
CA PRO A 223 -29.20 -8.87 -8.75
C PRO A 223 -29.92 -9.83 -9.70
N VAL A 224 -30.73 -9.30 -10.61
CA VAL A 224 -31.40 -10.10 -11.64
C VAL A 224 -30.73 -9.93 -13.00
N PRO A 225 -30.46 -11.04 -13.73
CA PRO A 225 -29.77 -11.00 -15.02
C PRO A 225 -30.66 -10.51 -16.19
N ALA A 226 -31.99 -10.52 -16.01
CA ALA A 226 -32.95 -10.27 -17.07
C ALA A 226 -33.36 -8.79 -17.18
N LEU A 227 -32.38 -7.88 -17.27
CA LEU A 227 -32.62 -6.59 -17.91
C LEU A 227 -32.49 -6.86 -19.40
N TRP A 228 -33.55 -6.68 -20.19
CA TRP A 228 -33.56 -6.86 -21.66
C TRP A 228 -32.73 -5.77 -22.36
N GLN A 229 -31.49 -5.58 -21.90
CA GLN A 229 -30.51 -4.62 -22.37
C GLN A 229 -29.48 -5.33 -23.25
N ASP A 230 -28.71 -4.52 -23.97
CA ASP A 230 -27.59 -5.02 -24.76
C ASP A 230 -26.60 -5.79 -23.87
N LYS A 231 -25.96 -6.81 -24.44
CA LYS A 231 -24.98 -7.64 -23.74
C LYS A 231 -23.72 -6.87 -23.33
N GLU A 232 -23.49 -5.72 -23.92
CA GLU A 232 -22.33 -4.86 -23.64
C GLU A 232 -22.59 -3.81 -22.56
N LEU A 233 -23.85 -3.61 -22.14
CA LEU A 233 -24.20 -2.63 -21.13
C LEU A 233 -23.94 -3.18 -19.72
N GLU A 234 -23.20 -2.42 -18.92
CA GLU A 234 -22.98 -2.72 -17.50
C GLU A 234 -24.21 -2.35 -16.66
N THR A 235 -24.47 -3.13 -15.62
CA THR A 235 -25.57 -2.90 -14.68
C THR A 235 -25.34 -1.62 -13.87
N ASP A 236 -26.26 -0.68 -13.94
CA ASP A 236 -26.26 0.52 -13.09
C ASP A 236 -26.48 0.13 -11.62
N HIS A 237 -25.90 0.89 -10.70
CA HIS A 237 -25.95 0.61 -9.27
C HIS A 237 -25.89 1.88 -8.42
N VAL A 238 -26.31 1.73 -7.16
CA VAL A 238 -26.09 2.72 -6.11
C VAL A 238 -25.19 2.11 -5.03
N VAL A 239 -24.32 2.92 -4.44
CA VAL A 239 -23.56 2.52 -3.24
C VAL A 239 -24.45 2.76 -2.03
N ALA A 240 -24.79 1.69 -1.31
CA ALA A 240 -25.61 1.75 -0.11
C ALA A 240 -24.84 2.30 1.08
N SER A 241 -25.55 2.85 2.08
CA SER A 241 -24.97 3.26 3.36
C SER A 241 -24.39 2.08 4.13
N GLY A 242 -24.84 0.86 3.81
CA GLY A 242 -24.49 -0.36 4.52
C GLY A 242 -25.19 -0.51 5.87
N LYS A 243 -26.10 0.39 6.23
CA LYS A 243 -26.87 0.34 7.48
C LYS A 243 -28.25 -0.26 7.26
N GLY A 244 -28.74 -0.98 8.27
CA GLY A 244 -30.06 -1.58 8.23
C GLY A 244 -30.50 -2.13 9.57
N THR A 245 -31.58 -2.92 9.54
CA THR A 245 -32.12 -3.60 10.71
C THR A 245 -32.36 -5.07 10.39
N VAL A 246 -32.21 -5.95 11.39
CA VAL A 246 -32.51 -7.38 11.24
C VAL A 246 -34.01 -7.56 10.97
N PHE A 247 -34.38 -7.96 9.76
CA PHE A 247 -35.76 -8.26 9.38
C PHE A 247 -36.18 -9.65 9.88
N SER A 248 -35.30 -10.64 9.71
CA SER A 248 -35.46 -12.00 10.22
C SER A 248 -34.10 -12.69 10.34
N PHE A 249 -33.96 -13.68 11.21
CA PHE A 249 -32.71 -14.43 11.33
C PHE A 249 -32.95 -15.90 11.66
N VAL A 250 -31.93 -16.73 11.44
CA VAL A 250 -31.87 -18.12 11.88
C VAL A 250 -30.51 -18.37 12.55
N VAL A 251 -30.52 -19.19 13.61
CA VAL A 251 -29.29 -19.67 14.25
C VAL A 251 -28.99 -21.07 13.73
N HIS A 252 -27.88 -21.21 13.01
CA HIS A 252 -27.49 -22.48 12.41
C HIS A 252 -26.68 -23.32 13.40
N HIS A 253 -27.29 -24.38 13.93
CA HIS A 253 -26.65 -25.29 14.89
C HIS A 253 -26.05 -26.55 14.27
N ALA A 254 -26.61 -27.05 13.15
CA ALA A 254 -26.17 -28.27 12.47
C ALA A 254 -26.82 -28.39 11.07
N PRO A 255 -26.21 -29.11 10.10
CA PRO A 255 -24.92 -29.82 10.16
C PRO A 255 -23.72 -28.87 10.05
N LYS A 256 -22.51 -29.39 10.31
CA LYS A 256 -21.27 -28.63 10.17
C LYS A 256 -21.09 -28.13 8.74
N VAL A 257 -20.84 -26.84 8.59
CA VAL A 257 -20.52 -26.20 7.32
C VAL A 257 -18.99 -26.10 7.22
N PRO A 258 -18.37 -26.49 6.09
CA PRO A 258 -16.94 -26.31 5.87
C PRO A 258 -16.50 -24.86 6.12
N GLY A 259 -15.35 -24.71 6.78
CA GLY A 259 -14.77 -23.40 7.05
C GLY A 259 -15.47 -22.57 8.13
N ARG A 260 -16.43 -23.13 8.88
CA ARG A 260 -17.18 -22.40 9.91
C ARG A 260 -17.30 -23.15 11.23
N THR A 261 -17.22 -22.39 12.32
CA THR A 261 -17.54 -22.84 13.68
C THR A 261 -19.04 -22.66 13.96
N LEU A 262 -19.65 -23.63 14.62
CA LEU A 262 -21.07 -23.61 15.00
C LEU A 262 -21.24 -23.21 16.47
N PRO A 263 -22.34 -22.54 16.85
CA PRO A 263 -23.39 -21.99 15.99
C PRO A 263 -23.04 -20.62 15.41
N PHE A 264 -23.64 -20.26 14.28
CA PHE A 264 -23.56 -18.90 13.70
C PHE A 264 -24.94 -18.40 13.27
N VAL A 265 -25.09 -17.08 13.14
CA VAL A 265 -26.37 -16.43 12.81
C VAL A 265 -26.38 -16.03 11.34
N ILE A 266 -27.43 -16.42 10.63
CA ILE A 266 -27.72 -15.88 9.30
C ILE A 266 -28.90 -14.92 9.41
N ALA A 267 -28.68 -13.67 9.04
CA ALA A 267 -29.67 -12.61 9.10
C ALA A 267 -30.07 -12.15 7.70
N LEU A 268 -31.36 -11.92 7.53
CA LEU A 268 -31.91 -11.11 6.45
C LEU A 268 -32.06 -9.69 6.99
N VAL A 269 -31.33 -8.74 6.42
CA VAL A 269 -31.28 -7.35 6.87
C VAL A 269 -32.06 -6.49 5.89
N GLU A 270 -32.97 -5.65 6.41
CA GLU A 270 -33.62 -4.59 5.63
C GLU A 270 -32.76 -3.33 5.71
N LEU A 271 -32.21 -2.93 4.57
CA LEU A 271 -31.36 -1.75 4.45
C LEU A 271 -32.17 -0.46 4.45
N GLU A 272 -31.52 0.66 4.78
CA GLU A 272 -32.13 1.99 4.71
C GLU A 272 -32.64 2.34 3.30
N GLU A 273 -32.02 1.79 2.26
CA GLU A 273 -32.44 1.92 0.86
C GLU A 273 -33.70 1.10 0.52
N GLY A 274 -34.19 0.26 1.44
CA GLY A 274 -35.44 -0.50 1.32
C GLY A 274 -35.32 -1.89 0.68
N VAL A 275 -34.12 -2.31 0.27
CA VAL A 275 -33.86 -3.69 -0.17
C VAL A 275 -33.50 -4.60 0.99
N ARG A 276 -33.70 -5.90 0.82
CA ARG A 276 -33.32 -6.91 1.82
C ARG A 276 -32.12 -7.71 1.35
N MET A 277 -31.15 -7.88 2.23
CA MET A 277 -29.90 -8.57 1.95
C MET A 277 -29.60 -9.65 2.98
N LEU A 278 -29.25 -10.83 2.49
CA LEU A 278 -28.92 -11.98 3.33
C LEU A 278 -27.42 -11.94 3.63
N GLY A 279 -27.03 -12.12 4.88
CA GLY A 279 -25.63 -12.27 5.26
C GLY A 279 -25.48 -12.92 6.62
N GLU A 280 -24.24 -13.25 6.97
CA GLU A 280 -23.92 -13.72 8.32
C GLU A 280 -23.92 -12.55 9.29
N LEU A 281 -24.59 -12.68 10.43
CA LEU A 281 -24.53 -11.69 11.51
C LEU A 281 -23.48 -12.14 12.53
N ARG A 282 -22.45 -11.31 12.70
CA ARG A 282 -21.25 -11.59 13.46
C ARG A 282 -21.12 -10.60 14.62
N ASN A 283 -20.17 -10.87 15.52
CA ASN A 283 -19.87 -10.04 16.68
C ASN A 283 -21.07 -9.83 17.63
N VAL A 284 -21.95 -10.84 17.74
CA VAL A 284 -23.11 -10.86 18.64
C VAL A 284 -23.32 -12.29 19.16
N ASP A 285 -23.74 -12.43 20.42
CA ASP A 285 -24.19 -13.72 20.93
C ASP A 285 -25.49 -14.12 20.20
N PRO A 286 -25.59 -15.31 19.59
CA PRO A 286 -26.82 -15.77 18.95
C PRO A 286 -28.07 -15.68 19.83
N ALA A 287 -27.93 -15.75 21.16
CA ALA A 287 -29.03 -15.61 22.11
C ALA A 287 -29.52 -14.16 22.29
N GLU A 288 -28.74 -13.16 21.89
CA GLU A 288 -29.04 -11.73 22.03
C GLU A 288 -29.60 -11.11 20.74
N VAL A 289 -29.72 -11.90 19.66
CA VAL A 289 -30.23 -11.39 18.38
C VAL A 289 -31.74 -11.25 18.43
N GLU A 290 -32.22 -10.05 18.12
CA GLU A 290 -33.65 -9.75 18.02
C GLU A 290 -34.00 -9.13 16.66
N ILE A 291 -35.25 -9.32 16.22
CA ILE A 291 -35.79 -8.62 15.05
C ILE A 291 -35.83 -7.12 15.35
N GLY A 292 -35.33 -6.31 14.40
CA GLY A 292 -35.19 -4.86 14.55
C GLY A 292 -33.83 -4.41 15.08
N LEU A 293 -32.93 -5.33 15.45
CA LEU A 293 -31.56 -5.00 15.86
C LEU A 293 -30.87 -4.16 14.77
N PRO A 294 -30.38 -2.94 15.09
CA PRO A 294 -29.62 -2.13 14.15
C PRO A 294 -28.29 -2.79 13.81
N VAL A 295 -27.96 -2.84 12.53
CA VAL A 295 -26.74 -3.48 12.02
C VAL A 295 -26.08 -2.62 10.95
N ARG A 296 -24.80 -2.89 10.72
CA ARG A 296 -24.02 -2.32 9.63
C ARG A 296 -23.27 -3.42 8.87
N ALA A 297 -22.99 -3.17 7.60
CA ALA A 297 -22.13 -4.01 6.79
C ALA A 297 -20.70 -3.95 7.32
N MET A 298 -20.05 -5.11 7.34
CA MET A 298 -18.62 -5.27 7.53
C MET A 298 -18.06 -6.13 6.40
N TYR A 299 -16.77 -6.03 6.17
CA TYR A 299 -16.06 -6.77 5.14
C TYR A 299 -14.99 -7.64 5.78
N ILE A 300 -14.82 -8.85 5.25
CA ILE A 300 -13.83 -9.83 5.69
C ILE A 300 -12.96 -10.13 4.49
N ASP A 301 -11.71 -9.73 4.56
CA ASP A 301 -10.73 -9.96 3.51
C ASP A 301 -10.02 -11.29 3.74
N PHE A 302 -10.16 -12.18 2.77
CA PHE A 302 -9.46 -13.45 2.73
C PHE A 302 -8.20 -13.28 1.88
N PRO A 303 -6.99 -13.52 2.45
CA PRO A 303 -5.75 -13.37 1.70
C PRO A 303 -5.62 -14.41 0.60
N GLU A 304 -4.69 -14.19 -0.33
CA GLU A 304 -4.29 -15.20 -1.31
C GLU A 304 -3.66 -16.39 -0.57
N GLY A 305 -4.05 -17.61 -0.98
CA GLY A 305 -3.56 -18.85 -0.41
C GLY A 305 -3.66 -20.01 -1.42
N ASP A 306 -3.38 -21.23 -0.94
CA ASP A 306 -3.40 -22.43 -1.78
C ASP A 306 -4.79 -22.71 -2.39
N SER A 307 -5.84 -22.18 -1.76
CA SER A 307 -7.24 -22.29 -2.16
C SER A 307 -7.68 -21.27 -3.24
N GLY A 308 -6.85 -20.27 -3.56
CA GLY A 308 -7.10 -19.30 -4.63
C GLY A 308 -6.61 -17.88 -4.36
N PRO A 309 -6.87 -16.93 -5.27
CA PRO A 309 -6.46 -15.54 -5.10
C PRO A 309 -7.28 -14.87 -3.99
N ALA A 310 -6.75 -13.77 -3.47
CA ALA A 310 -7.42 -12.95 -2.47
C ALA A 310 -8.85 -12.57 -2.89
N TRP A 311 -9.76 -12.52 -1.92
CA TRP A 311 -11.16 -12.18 -2.13
C TRP A 311 -11.79 -11.64 -0.86
N THR A 312 -12.84 -10.84 -1.01
CA THR A 312 -13.57 -10.26 0.12
C THR A 312 -14.97 -10.86 0.21
N ASN A 313 -15.44 -11.10 1.43
CA ASN A 313 -16.84 -11.34 1.71
C ASN A 313 -17.44 -10.21 2.54
N TYR A 314 -18.75 -10.01 2.47
CA TYR A 314 -19.45 -9.12 3.38
C TYR A 314 -20.18 -9.92 4.46
N ALA A 315 -20.36 -9.29 5.61
CA ALA A 315 -21.16 -9.78 6.73
C ALA A 315 -21.87 -8.59 7.41
N TRP A 316 -22.70 -8.88 8.40
CA TRP A 316 -23.37 -7.89 9.24
C TRP A 316 -22.76 -7.92 10.65
N GLU A 317 -22.77 -6.78 11.31
CA GLU A 317 -22.50 -6.69 12.74
C GLU A 317 -23.42 -5.65 13.39
N PRO A 318 -23.68 -5.73 14.72
CA PRO A 318 -24.47 -4.72 15.42
C PRO A 318 -23.91 -3.31 15.22
N ALA A 319 -24.79 -2.37 14.90
CA ALA A 319 -24.43 -0.95 14.83
C ALA A 319 -24.38 -0.39 16.26
N LYS A 320 -23.17 -0.07 16.74
CA LYS A 320 -22.96 0.63 18.02
C LYS A 320 -23.38 2.10 17.95
#